data_AF-A0A2S8Q992-F1
#
_entry.id   AF-A0A2S8Q992-F1
#
_cell.length_a   1.000
_cell.length_b   1.000
_cell.length_c   1.000
_cell.angle_alpha   90.00
_cell.angle_beta   90.00
_cell.angle_gamma   90.00
#
_symmetry.space_group_name_H-M   'P 1'
#
loop_
_entity.id
_entity.type
_entity.pdbx_description
1 polymer ?
#
loop_
_entity_poly.entity_id
_entity_poly.type
_entity_poly.pdbx_seq_one_letter_code
_entity_poly.pdbx_strand_id
1 'polypeptide(L)'
;MKLPVHRWFRYSAGFSAEWVNSEILKFQDEMGKKAIILEPFAGSGTTNIAADFFNVSSFGFEGHPFVARIARAKQLWYLDTNDLNDAGEELIAYASSLKTMPDPIHYNENNLLGKCYSVDSFNKLERLKIAYEKLSNAEPIWELIRLNITSILRACSHVGTAQWQYVLPNKSKSKVLDPFEAFSGKLEMMRADMLHAISSGWQSYSHIEHKDVRQPFKAEKCNLLISSPPYPNNYDYADATRLEMMFWGEINGWGDLKDVVRPSLMRSCSQHSSSDKIDLDEVLSNPLLYPIKDEISDVTKKLDIIRHSKGGKKSYHTMIAAYFLDIAKIWINIRKNMEKDSKACFVIGDSAPYGIHVPAEKWLGELAVSAGFSSFSFEKLRDRNVKWKNRTHTVPLHEGRLWVEG
;
A
#
# COMPACT_ATOMS: atom_id res chain seq x y z
N MET A 1 2.52 -13.93 -2.45
CA MET A 1 3.93 -13.64 -2.73
C MET A 1 4.78 -14.75 -2.17
N LYS A 2 5.67 -15.32 -3.00
CA LYS A 2 6.64 -16.35 -2.60
C LYS A 2 8.09 -15.88 -2.67
N LEU A 3 8.33 -14.76 -3.35
CA LEU A 3 9.67 -14.25 -3.61
C LEU A 3 10.36 -13.74 -2.34
N PRO A 4 11.70 -13.87 -2.26
CA PRO A 4 12.52 -13.36 -1.16
C PRO A 4 12.27 -11.88 -0.89
N VAL A 5 12.29 -11.47 0.38
CA VAL A 5 12.03 -10.10 0.85
C VAL A 5 10.59 -9.63 0.65
N HIS A 6 9.99 -9.84 -0.53
CA HIS A 6 8.58 -9.54 -0.80
C HIS A 6 7.62 -10.26 0.15
N ARG A 7 7.96 -11.50 0.56
CA ARG A 7 7.16 -12.31 1.48
C ARG A 7 7.27 -11.90 2.96
N TRP A 8 8.09 -10.91 3.30
CA TRP A 8 8.25 -10.45 4.68
C TRP A 8 6.98 -9.84 5.24
N PHE A 9 6.22 -9.12 4.42
CA PHE A 9 4.91 -8.60 4.79
C PHE A 9 3.91 -8.81 3.66
N ARG A 10 2.74 -9.39 3.98
CA ARG A 10 1.69 -9.63 2.99
C ARG A 10 0.82 -8.39 2.84
N TYR A 11 1.11 -7.59 1.83
CA TYR A 11 0.26 -6.48 1.42
C TYR A 11 -0.64 -6.89 0.24
N SER A 12 -1.96 -6.77 0.41
CA SER A 12 -2.96 -7.26 -0.56
C SER A 12 -3.14 -6.33 -1.76
N ALA A 13 -2.83 -5.04 -1.60
CA ALA A 13 -3.01 -4.01 -2.61
C ALA A 13 -1.74 -3.77 -3.45
N GLY A 14 -1.02 -4.84 -3.77
CA GLY A 14 0.18 -4.80 -4.61
C GLY A 14 0.05 -5.65 -5.88
N PHE A 15 1.03 -5.53 -6.77
CA PHE A 15 1.18 -6.31 -7.99
C PHE A 15 2.36 -7.30 -7.89
N SER A 16 2.56 -8.11 -8.93
CA SER A 16 3.63 -9.11 -8.99
C SER A 16 4.99 -8.45 -9.19
N ALA A 17 5.98 -8.85 -8.38
CA ALA A 17 7.36 -8.43 -8.58
C ALA A 17 7.96 -9.06 -9.84
N GLU A 18 7.52 -10.27 -10.22
CA GLU A 18 7.89 -10.89 -11.50
C GLU A 18 7.47 -10.03 -12.69
N TRP A 19 6.30 -9.38 -12.60
CA TRP A 19 5.88 -8.42 -13.62
C TRP A 19 6.81 -7.20 -13.67
N VAL A 20 7.14 -6.60 -12.53
CA VAL A 20 8.12 -5.49 -12.47
C VAL A 20 9.44 -5.90 -13.12
N ASN A 21 9.92 -7.09 -12.77
CA ASN A 21 11.16 -7.64 -13.32
C ASN A 21 11.12 -7.72 -14.85
N SER A 22 10.00 -8.17 -15.42
CA SER A 22 9.82 -8.24 -16.88
C SER A 22 9.82 -6.86 -17.54
N GLU A 23 9.21 -5.85 -16.92
CA GLU A 23 9.17 -4.50 -17.49
C GLU A 23 10.52 -3.77 -17.38
N ILE A 24 11.28 -3.99 -16.30
CA ILE A 24 12.66 -3.47 -16.18
C ILE A 24 13.52 -4.02 -17.32
N LEU A 25 13.50 -5.35 -17.51
CA LEU A 25 14.27 -6.00 -18.58
C LEU A 25 13.88 -5.48 -19.96
N LYS A 26 12.57 -5.45 -20.25
CA LYS A 26 12.04 -4.95 -21.51
C LYS A 26 12.47 -3.51 -21.79
N PHE A 27 12.35 -2.63 -20.79
CA PHE A 27 12.75 -1.23 -20.93
C PHE A 27 14.25 -1.10 -21.24
N GLN A 28 15.11 -1.83 -20.53
CA GLN A 28 16.56 -1.74 -20.75
C GLN A 28 16.98 -2.27 -22.12
N ASP A 29 16.33 -3.32 -22.61
CA ASP A 29 16.55 -3.87 -23.96
C ASP A 29 16.11 -2.88 -25.04
N GLU A 30 14.91 -2.31 -24.91
CA GLU A 30 14.36 -1.34 -25.87
C GLU A 30 15.16 -0.03 -25.92
N MET A 31 15.61 0.48 -24.77
CA MET A 31 16.23 1.80 -24.67
C MET A 31 17.76 1.77 -24.71
N GLY A 32 18.38 0.59 -24.59
CA GLY A 32 19.84 0.46 -24.52
C GLY A 32 20.49 1.18 -23.35
N LYS A 33 19.72 1.53 -22.30
CA LYS A 33 20.19 2.24 -21.10
C LYS A 33 19.62 1.61 -19.83
N LYS A 34 20.35 1.78 -18.72
CA LYS A 34 19.94 1.29 -17.40
C LYS A 34 18.69 2.02 -16.92
N ALA A 35 17.76 1.28 -16.31
CA ALA A 35 16.56 1.87 -15.74
C ALA A 35 16.89 2.67 -14.46
N ILE A 36 16.18 3.78 -14.27
CA ILE A 36 16.11 4.55 -13.02
C ILE A 36 14.62 4.74 -12.74
N ILE A 37 14.15 4.13 -11.66
CA ILE A 37 12.71 3.89 -11.45
C ILE A 37 12.10 4.91 -10.50
N LEU A 38 10.97 5.48 -10.88
CA LEU A 38 10.08 6.22 -9.97
C LEU A 38 8.88 5.35 -9.58
N GLU A 39 8.55 5.31 -8.29
CA GLU A 39 7.40 4.59 -7.75
C GLU A 39 6.62 5.52 -6.79
N PRO A 40 5.61 6.25 -7.26
CA PRO A 40 4.90 7.25 -6.46
C PRO A 40 3.89 6.66 -5.45
N PHE A 41 3.65 5.34 -5.50
CA PHE A 41 2.71 4.62 -4.64
C PHE A 41 3.35 3.33 -4.15
N ALA A 42 4.50 3.45 -3.47
CA ALA A 42 5.39 2.33 -3.17
C ALA A 42 4.73 1.17 -2.41
N GLY A 43 3.68 1.43 -1.63
CA GLY A 43 3.05 0.44 -0.79
C GLY A 43 4.11 -0.21 0.09
N SER A 44 4.12 -1.54 0.14
CA SER A 44 5.17 -2.29 0.86
C SER A 44 6.50 -2.42 0.10
N GLY A 45 6.75 -1.63 -0.94
CA GLY A 45 8.00 -1.57 -1.70
C GLY A 45 8.17 -2.64 -2.78
N THR A 46 7.10 -3.08 -3.47
CA THR A 46 7.23 -4.14 -4.48
C THR A 46 8.19 -3.76 -5.61
N THR A 47 7.98 -2.60 -6.23
CA THR A 47 8.83 -2.11 -7.34
C THR A 47 10.25 -1.87 -6.88
N ASN A 48 10.43 -1.28 -5.70
CA ASN A 48 11.74 -0.97 -5.14
C ASN A 48 12.56 -2.24 -4.85
N ILE A 49 11.99 -3.22 -4.15
CA ILE A 49 12.72 -4.47 -3.88
C ILE A 49 13.00 -5.25 -5.17
N ALA A 50 12.13 -5.18 -6.17
CA ALA A 50 12.38 -5.75 -7.50
C ALA A 50 13.52 -5.02 -8.25
N ALA A 51 13.68 -3.71 -8.02
CA ALA A 51 14.76 -2.91 -8.59
C ALA A 51 16.14 -3.33 -8.03
N ASP A 52 16.22 -3.60 -6.72
CA ASP A 52 17.44 -4.09 -6.07
C ASP A 52 17.94 -5.42 -6.67
N PHE A 53 17.02 -6.31 -7.10
CA PHE A 53 17.36 -7.56 -7.80
C PHE A 53 18.10 -7.32 -9.14
N PHE A 54 17.75 -6.26 -9.87
CA PHE A 54 18.43 -5.87 -11.11
C PHE A 54 19.56 -4.87 -10.89
N ASN A 55 19.88 -4.56 -9.64
CA ASN A 55 20.85 -3.53 -9.28
C ASN A 55 20.53 -2.18 -9.95
N VAL A 56 19.24 -1.81 -10.06
CA VAL A 56 18.80 -0.53 -10.62
C VAL A 56 18.29 0.41 -9.52
N SER A 57 18.58 1.71 -9.66
CA SER A 57 18.15 2.71 -8.69
C SER A 57 16.63 2.89 -8.74
N SER A 58 16.01 3.01 -7.57
CA SER A 58 14.57 3.28 -7.47
C SER A 58 14.23 4.28 -6.38
N PHE A 59 13.26 5.14 -6.66
CA PHE A 59 12.79 6.19 -5.75
C PHE A 59 11.29 5.97 -5.49
N GLY A 60 10.99 5.43 -4.31
CA GLY A 60 9.66 5.09 -3.84
C GLY A 60 9.10 6.14 -2.88
N PHE A 61 7.83 6.47 -3.03
CA PHE A 61 7.09 7.33 -2.11
C PHE A 61 5.83 6.64 -1.64
N GLU A 62 5.55 6.68 -0.35
CA GLU A 62 4.34 6.11 0.23
C GLU A 62 3.68 7.12 1.17
N GLY A 63 2.38 7.37 0.98
CA GLY A 63 1.62 8.32 1.81
C GLY A 63 1.19 7.74 3.15
N HIS A 64 1.06 6.42 3.28
CA HIS A 64 0.66 5.78 4.52
C HIS A 64 1.89 5.62 5.45
N PRO A 65 1.94 6.27 6.62
CA PRO A 65 3.13 6.27 7.48
C PRO A 65 3.55 4.86 7.94
N PHE A 66 2.58 4.06 8.39
CA PHE A 66 2.83 2.68 8.81
C PHE A 66 3.36 1.78 7.66
N VAL A 67 2.76 1.87 6.47
CA VAL A 67 3.19 1.08 5.31
C VAL A 67 4.56 1.55 4.80
N ALA A 68 4.82 2.86 4.81
CA ALA A 68 6.13 3.41 4.47
C ALA A 68 7.23 2.86 5.39
N ARG A 69 6.97 2.74 6.69
CA ARG A 69 7.92 2.13 7.65
C ARG A 69 8.17 0.65 7.33
N ILE A 70 7.12 -0.11 6.99
CA ILE A 70 7.26 -1.50 6.53
C ILE A 70 8.16 -1.58 5.29
N ALA A 71 7.89 -0.73 4.30
CA ALA A 71 8.63 -0.72 3.05
C ALA A 71 10.12 -0.41 3.29
N ARG A 72 10.42 0.62 4.11
CA ARG A 72 11.78 0.98 4.51
C ARG A 72 12.49 -0.14 5.28
N ALA A 73 11.82 -0.79 6.22
CA ALA A 73 12.39 -1.92 6.94
C ALA A 73 12.79 -3.05 5.97
N LYS A 74 11.96 -3.34 4.95
CA LYS A 74 12.31 -4.34 3.92
C LYS A 74 13.54 -3.97 3.09
N GLN A 75 13.88 -2.68 2.96
CA GLN A 75 15.11 -2.25 2.26
C GLN A 75 16.38 -2.58 3.03
N LEU A 76 16.28 -2.90 4.32
CA LEU A 76 17.41 -3.28 5.16
C LEU A 76 17.81 -4.75 4.99
N TRP A 77 17.41 -5.39 3.87
CA TRP A 77 17.71 -6.79 3.61
C TRP A 77 19.21 -7.08 3.49
N TYR A 78 20.02 -6.06 3.23
CA TYR A 78 21.47 -6.15 3.05
C TYR A 78 22.27 -6.20 4.36
N LEU A 79 21.61 -6.01 5.52
CA LEU A 79 22.26 -6.05 6.83
C LEU A 79 22.84 -7.44 7.14
N ASP A 80 23.73 -7.51 8.14
CA ASP A 80 24.29 -8.79 8.59
C ASP A 80 23.19 -9.69 9.18
N THR A 81 23.14 -10.92 8.71
CA THR A 81 22.19 -11.93 9.15
C THR A 81 22.46 -12.45 10.55
N ASN A 82 23.71 -12.36 11.04
CA ASN A 82 24.07 -12.69 12.41
C ASN A 82 23.48 -11.67 13.38
N ASP A 83 23.56 -10.37 13.06
CA ASP A 83 22.95 -9.32 13.87
C ASP A 83 21.44 -9.52 14.01
N LEU A 84 20.75 -9.92 12.93
CA LEU A 84 19.31 -10.24 12.98
C LEU A 84 19.04 -11.43 13.89
N ASN A 85 19.88 -12.46 13.80
CA ASN A 85 19.74 -13.67 14.59
C ASN A 85 19.92 -13.37 16.08
N ASP A 86 21.01 -12.70 16.43
CA ASP A 86 21.37 -12.39 17.81
C ASP A 86 20.31 -11.50 18.46
N ALA A 87 19.87 -10.44 17.77
CA ALA A 87 18.78 -9.58 18.25
C ALA A 87 17.46 -10.34 18.42
N GLY A 88 17.16 -11.29 17.53
CA GLY A 88 15.96 -12.12 17.60
C GLY A 88 16.00 -13.14 18.75
N GLU A 89 17.15 -13.77 18.99
CA GLU A 89 17.38 -14.70 20.09
C GLU A 89 17.33 -13.98 21.45
N GLU A 90 17.95 -12.80 21.55
CA GLU A 90 17.88 -11.96 22.75
C GLU A 90 16.43 -11.54 23.04
N LEU A 91 15.71 -11.07 22.01
CA LEU A 91 14.30 -10.67 22.15
C LEU A 91 13.45 -11.83 22.65
N ILE A 92 13.54 -13.01 22.02
CA ILE A 92 12.69 -14.14 22.39
C ILE A 92 13.02 -14.67 23.78
N ALA A 93 14.30 -14.66 24.18
CA ALA A 93 14.72 -15.03 25.53
C ALA A 93 14.15 -14.06 26.57
N TYR A 94 14.27 -12.76 26.34
CA TYR A 94 13.72 -11.75 27.23
C TYR A 94 12.19 -11.84 27.30
N ALA A 95 11.51 -11.87 26.15
CA ALA A 95 10.06 -12.03 26.07
C ALA A 95 9.60 -13.28 26.84
N SER A 96 10.30 -14.41 26.70
CA SER A 96 10.01 -15.68 27.38
C SER A 96 10.21 -15.63 28.90
N SER A 97 11.05 -14.73 29.41
CA SER A 97 11.26 -14.52 30.85
C SER A 97 10.16 -13.67 31.50
N LEU A 98 9.47 -12.83 30.72
CA LEU A 98 8.44 -11.93 31.23
C LEU A 98 7.23 -12.69 31.77
N LYS A 99 6.68 -12.18 32.88
CA LYS A 99 5.39 -12.60 33.44
C LYS A 99 4.47 -11.39 33.47
N THR A 100 3.82 -11.11 32.35
CA THR A 100 2.89 -9.98 32.19
C THR A 100 1.47 -10.48 31.97
N MET A 101 0.52 -9.57 32.18
CA MET A 101 -0.87 -9.73 31.80
C MET A 101 -1.24 -8.55 30.89
N PRO A 102 -2.11 -8.76 29.88
CA PRO A 102 -2.55 -7.70 28.98
C PRO A 102 -3.08 -6.48 29.73
N ASP A 103 -2.62 -5.29 29.35
CA ASP A 103 -3.23 -4.04 29.83
C ASP A 103 -4.70 -3.98 29.38
N PRO A 104 -5.69 -3.90 30.30
CA PRO A 104 -7.11 -3.85 29.95
C PRO A 104 -7.51 -2.64 29.08
N ILE A 105 -6.72 -1.57 29.10
CA ILE A 105 -6.94 -0.40 28.23
C ILE A 105 -6.56 -0.74 26.79
N HIS A 106 -5.42 -1.43 26.62
CA HIS A 106 -4.90 -1.80 25.31
C HIS A 106 -5.65 -3.02 24.73
N TYR A 107 -5.94 -4.02 25.56
CA TYR A 107 -6.63 -5.25 25.19
C TYR A 107 -7.96 -5.40 25.95
N ASN A 108 -9.05 -5.40 25.20
CA ASN A 108 -10.41 -5.61 25.71
C ASN A 108 -11.22 -6.40 24.69
N GLU A 109 -12.02 -7.38 25.12
CA GLU A 109 -12.93 -8.18 24.28
C GLU A 109 -13.83 -7.35 23.36
N ASN A 110 -14.10 -6.11 23.74
CA ASN A 110 -14.94 -5.18 22.98
C ASN A 110 -14.18 -4.43 21.87
N ASN A 111 -12.84 -4.31 21.97
CA ASN A 111 -12.01 -3.63 20.97
C ASN A 111 -11.53 -4.58 19.85
N LEU A 112 -10.80 -4.06 18.86
CA LEU A 112 -10.34 -4.89 17.75
C LEU A 112 -9.37 -5.99 18.21
N LEU A 113 -8.43 -5.69 19.10
CA LEU A 113 -7.40 -6.64 19.55
C LEU A 113 -8.04 -7.80 20.32
N GLY A 114 -8.95 -7.53 21.25
CA GLY A 114 -9.68 -8.58 21.97
C GLY A 114 -10.57 -9.43 21.06
N LYS A 115 -11.13 -8.84 20.02
CA LYS A 115 -11.84 -9.59 18.97
C LYS A 115 -10.91 -10.47 18.14
N CYS A 116 -9.63 -10.13 17.99
CA CYS A 116 -8.70 -10.82 17.10
C CYS A 116 -7.88 -11.92 17.75
N TYR A 117 -7.66 -11.84 19.06
CA TYR A 117 -6.72 -12.69 19.79
C TYR A 117 -7.35 -13.24 21.06
N SER A 118 -7.01 -14.48 21.41
CA SER A 118 -7.24 -14.97 22.77
C SER A 118 -6.33 -14.22 23.75
N VAL A 119 -6.67 -14.25 25.04
CA VAL A 119 -5.85 -13.63 26.09
C VAL A 119 -4.42 -14.21 26.09
N ASP A 120 -4.27 -15.53 25.94
CA ASP A 120 -2.95 -16.18 25.90
C ASP A 120 -2.11 -15.72 24.70
N SER A 121 -2.70 -15.75 23.50
CA SER A 121 -2.00 -15.31 22.28
C SER A 121 -1.65 -13.83 22.34
N PHE A 122 -2.56 -12.98 22.84
CA PHE A 122 -2.26 -11.57 22.98
C PHE A 122 -1.16 -11.31 24.00
N ASN A 123 -1.16 -12.01 25.15
CA ASN A 123 -0.11 -11.86 26.15
C ASN A 123 1.28 -12.19 25.59
N LYS A 124 1.41 -13.26 24.79
CA LYS A 124 2.69 -13.57 24.12
C LYS A 124 3.10 -12.48 23.11
N LEU A 125 2.17 -11.94 22.32
CA LEU A 125 2.44 -10.83 21.41
C LEU A 125 2.86 -9.56 22.17
N GLU A 126 2.20 -9.24 23.27
CA GLU A 126 2.52 -8.10 24.12
C GLU A 126 3.91 -8.26 24.74
N ARG A 127 4.29 -9.48 25.17
CA ARG A 127 5.65 -9.76 25.66
C ARG A 127 6.72 -9.55 24.59
N LEU A 128 6.45 -9.90 23.33
CA LEU A 128 7.34 -9.57 22.20
C LEU A 128 7.47 -8.06 22.02
N LYS A 129 6.36 -7.31 22.13
CA LYS A 129 6.36 -5.85 22.05
C LYS A 129 7.15 -5.21 23.20
N ILE A 130 6.91 -5.63 24.45
CA ILE A 130 7.64 -5.13 25.62
C ILE A 130 9.14 -5.44 25.50
N ALA A 131 9.49 -6.65 25.05
CA ALA A 131 10.88 -7.02 24.79
C ALA A 131 11.51 -6.12 23.74
N TYR A 132 10.82 -5.87 22.63
CA TYR A 132 11.26 -4.94 21.59
C TYR A 132 11.46 -3.52 22.15
N GLU A 133 10.49 -2.96 22.87
CA GLU A 133 10.57 -1.61 23.46
C GLU A 133 11.71 -1.49 24.49
N LYS A 134 12.05 -2.59 25.18
CA LYS A 134 13.12 -2.62 26.16
C LYS A 134 14.52 -2.73 25.55
N LEU A 135 14.68 -3.57 24.54
CA LEU A 135 15.97 -3.96 23.99
C LEU A 135 16.38 -3.15 22.75
N SER A 136 15.40 -2.64 21.99
CA SER A 136 15.69 -1.89 20.78
C SER A 136 16.51 -0.64 21.04
N ASN A 137 17.40 -0.34 20.10
CA ASN A 137 18.30 0.80 20.12
C ASN A 137 18.35 1.45 18.73
N ALA A 138 19.34 2.32 18.48
CA ALA A 138 19.46 3.06 17.22
C ALA A 138 19.92 2.19 16.03
N GLU A 139 20.32 0.93 16.25
CA GLU A 139 20.78 0.04 15.20
C GLU A 139 19.64 -0.32 14.23
N PRO A 140 19.87 -0.25 12.90
CA PRO A 140 18.84 -0.51 11.89
C PRO A 140 18.22 -1.91 11.97
N ILE A 141 18.93 -2.89 12.53
CA ILE A 141 18.45 -4.29 12.65
C ILE A 141 17.14 -4.39 13.43
N TRP A 142 16.90 -3.47 14.37
CA TRP A 142 15.67 -3.44 15.15
C TRP A 142 14.43 -3.10 14.31
N GLU A 143 14.58 -2.41 13.17
CA GLU A 143 13.45 -2.25 12.23
C GLU A 143 13.05 -3.57 11.58
N LEU A 144 14.00 -4.50 11.35
CA LEU A 144 13.69 -5.86 10.88
C LEU A 144 13.01 -6.69 11.97
N ILE A 145 13.43 -6.57 13.22
CA ILE A 145 12.77 -7.22 14.36
C ILE A 145 11.33 -6.71 14.52
N ARG A 146 11.12 -5.40 14.42
CA ARG A 146 9.77 -4.82 14.45
C ARG A 146 8.91 -5.32 13.29
N LEU A 147 9.48 -5.40 12.09
CA LEU A 147 8.80 -5.93 10.91
C LEU A 147 8.43 -7.41 11.10
N ASN A 148 9.32 -8.21 11.70
CA ASN A 148 9.06 -9.60 12.04
C ASN A 148 7.81 -9.71 12.92
N ILE A 149 7.78 -9.04 14.08
CA ILE A 149 6.63 -9.02 14.99
C ILE A 149 5.37 -8.55 14.25
N THR A 150 5.46 -7.46 13.48
CA THR A 150 4.33 -6.92 12.72
C THR A 150 3.75 -7.94 11.74
N SER A 151 4.61 -8.70 11.07
CA SER A 151 4.20 -9.63 10.01
C SER A 151 3.48 -10.88 10.52
N ILE A 152 3.67 -11.24 11.80
CA ILE A 152 3.04 -12.42 12.41
C ILE A 152 1.67 -12.12 13.01
N LEU A 153 1.34 -10.83 13.26
CA LEU A 153 0.11 -10.41 13.92
C LEU A 153 -1.14 -11.05 13.32
N ARG A 154 -1.23 -11.09 12.00
CA ARG A 154 -2.37 -11.71 11.31
C ARG A 154 -2.38 -13.24 11.35
N ALA A 155 -1.22 -13.89 11.41
CA ALA A 155 -1.12 -15.34 11.50
C ALA A 155 -1.49 -15.86 12.89
N CYS A 156 -1.25 -15.05 13.93
CA CYS A 156 -1.62 -15.34 15.32
C CYS A 156 -3.05 -14.94 15.68
N SER A 157 -3.80 -14.32 14.76
CA SER A 157 -5.20 -13.96 14.98
C SER A 157 -6.14 -15.10 14.59
N HIS A 158 -7.09 -15.44 15.47
CA HIS A 158 -8.14 -16.42 15.22
C HIS A 158 -9.21 -15.93 14.24
N VAL A 159 -9.18 -14.65 13.90
CA VAL A 159 -10.15 -14.01 13.01
C VAL A 159 -9.68 -14.03 11.56
N GLY A 160 -10.59 -14.42 10.68
CA GLY A 160 -10.45 -14.36 9.23
C GLY A 160 -10.46 -12.93 8.72
N THR A 161 -9.87 -12.71 7.57
CA THR A 161 -9.85 -11.39 6.94
C THR A 161 -10.60 -11.43 5.61
N ALA A 162 -11.42 -10.42 5.30
CA ALA A 162 -12.11 -10.28 4.02
C ALA A 162 -11.08 -10.08 2.92
N GLN A 163 -10.71 -11.11 2.15
CA GLN A 163 -9.64 -11.01 1.13
C GLN A 163 -8.42 -10.16 1.60
N TRP A 164 -8.11 -10.23 2.91
CA TRP A 164 -7.06 -9.45 3.58
C TRP A 164 -7.20 -7.92 3.54
N GLN A 165 -8.37 -7.38 3.24
CA GLN A 165 -8.73 -5.96 3.26
C GLN A 165 -9.08 -5.49 4.67
N TYR A 166 -10.00 -6.22 5.31
CA TYR A 166 -10.51 -5.93 6.65
C TYR A 166 -10.43 -7.18 7.51
N VAL A 167 -10.11 -7.00 8.78
CA VAL A 167 -10.33 -8.06 9.76
C VAL A 167 -11.84 -8.28 9.87
N LEU A 168 -12.28 -9.52 9.80
CA LEU A 168 -13.70 -9.91 9.88
C LEU A 168 -13.94 -10.68 11.18
N PRO A 169 -14.12 -9.99 12.34
CA PRO A 169 -14.32 -10.61 13.66
C PRO A 169 -15.27 -11.81 13.68
N ASN A 170 -16.29 -11.81 12.81
CA ASN A 170 -17.32 -12.84 12.75
C ASN A 170 -16.94 -14.07 11.90
N LYS A 171 -15.69 -14.20 11.43
CA LYS A 171 -15.21 -15.39 10.71
C LYS A 171 -13.98 -15.94 11.42
N SER A 172 -13.98 -17.21 11.80
CA SER A 172 -12.83 -17.86 12.43
C SER A 172 -11.89 -18.50 11.41
N LYS A 173 -10.59 -18.59 11.76
CA LYS A 173 -9.59 -19.36 11.02
C LYS A 173 -9.45 -20.76 11.60
N SER A 174 -9.15 -21.73 10.74
CA SER A 174 -8.87 -23.12 11.15
C SER A 174 -7.45 -23.35 11.66
N LYS A 175 -6.52 -22.43 11.37
CA LYS A 175 -5.13 -22.48 11.83
C LYS A 175 -4.72 -21.12 12.38
N VAL A 176 -4.24 -21.12 13.61
CA VAL A 176 -3.72 -19.96 14.32
C VAL A 176 -2.35 -20.38 14.84
N LEU A 177 -1.31 -19.59 14.55
CA LEU A 177 0.04 -19.89 15.00
C LEU A 177 0.26 -19.34 16.41
N ASP A 178 1.01 -20.08 17.22
CA ASP A 178 1.55 -19.53 18.47
C ASP A 178 2.48 -18.33 18.16
N PRO A 179 2.38 -17.21 18.89
CA PRO A 179 3.20 -16.03 18.63
C PRO A 179 4.71 -16.23 18.69
N PHE A 180 5.23 -17.03 19.62
CA PHE A 180 6.67 -17.27 19.74
C PHE A 180 7.15 -18.18 18.61
N GLU A 181 6.39 -19.23 18.28
CA GLU A 181 6.69 -20.08 17.11
C GLU A 181 6.62 -19.29 15.80
N ALA A 182 5.61 -18.42 15.66
CA ALA A 182 5.47 -17.57 14.49
C ALA A 182 6.62 -16.57 14.36
N PHE A 183 7.07 -15.97 15.47
CA PHE A 183 8.22 -15.05 15.50
C PHE A 183 9.50 -15.76 15.04
N SER A 184 9.83 -16.90 15.65
CA SER A 184 11.02 -17.68 15.29
C SER A 184 10.96 -18.16 13.83
N GLY A 185 9.83 -18.73 13.40
CA GLY A 185 9.66 -19.17 12.02
C GLY A 185 9.75 -18.03 11.00
N LYS A 186 9.30 -16.83 11.36
CA LYS A 186 9.44 -15.64 10.52
C LYS A 186 10.87 -15.12 10.49
N LEU A 187 11.59 -15.18 11.61
CA LEU A 187 12.98 -14.75 11.72
C LEU A 187 13.86 -15.59 10.80
N GLU A 188 13.71 -16.90 10.87
CA GLU A 188 14.36 -17.87 9.98
C GLU A 188 14.07 -17.60 8.50
N MET A 189 12.81 -17.32 8.16
CA MET A 189 12.42 -16.96 6.79
C MET A 189 13.11 -15.68 6.31
N MET A 190 13.14 -14.63 7.15
CA MET A 190 13.78 -13.37 6.81
C MET A 190 15.29 -13.55 6.63
N ARG A 191 15.95 -14.28 7.54
CA ARG A 191 17.37 -14.60 7.46
C ARG A 191 17.72 -15.37 6.18
N ALA A 192 16.93 -16.39 5.83
CA ALA A 192 17.13 -17.14 4.59
C ALA A 192 16.96 -16.26 3.33
N ASP A 193 16.02 -15.31 3.34
CA ASP A 193 15.83 -14.38 2.24
C ASP A 193 16.99 -13.38 2.11
N MET A 194 17.51 -12.87 3.23
CA MET A 194 18.70 -11.99 3.25
C MET A 194 19.91 -12.71 2.67
N LEU A 195 20.21 -13.92 3.15
CA LEU A 195 21.31 -14.74 2.62
C LEU A 195 21.16 -14.98 1.12
N HIS A 196 19.94 -15.26 0.66
CA HIS A 196 19.68 -15.46 -0.76
C HIS A 196 19.91 -14.18 -1.57
N ALA A 197 19.44 -13.03 -1.12
CA ALA A 197 19.63 -11.75 -1.80
C ALA A 197 21.12 -11.37 -1.90
N ILE A 198 21.86 -11.49 -0.78
CA ILE A 198 23.30 -11.22 -0.70
C ILE A 198 24.09 -12.17 -1.62
N SER A 199 23.83 -13.48 -1.55
CA SER A 199 24.53 -14.46 -2.38
C SER A 199 24.16 -14.38 -3.87
N SER A 200 22.99 -13.82 -4.19
CA SER A 200 22.56 -13.56 -5.57
C SER A 200 23.03 -12.21 -6.11
N GLY A 201 23.84 -11.48 -5.35
CA GLY A 201 24.48 -10.23 -5.81
C GLY A 201 23.55 -9.03 -5.95
N TRP A 202 22.43 -9.02 -5.22
CA TRP A 202 21.54 -7.86 -5.15
C TRP A 202 22.31 -6.64 -4.63
N GLN A 203 21.84 -5.44 -4.99
CA GLN A 203 22.40 -4.18 -4.50
C GLN A 203 21.28 -3.30 -3.95
N SER A 204 21.50 -2.70 -2.78
CA SER A 204 20.53 -1.80 -2.16
C SER A 204 20.62 -0.40 -2.78
N TYR A 205 20.00 -0.21 -3.95
CA TYR A 205 19.92 1.08 -4.64
C TYR A 205 18.55 1.74 -4.53
N SER A 206 17.64 1.10 -3.83
CA SER A 206 16.31 1.63 -3.59
C SER A 206 16.28 2.65 -2.45
N HIS A 207 15.47 3.68 -2.63
CA HIS A 207 15.18 4.70 -1.61
C HIS A 207 13.67 4.83 -1.45
N ILE A 208 13.13 4.58 -0.25
CA ILE A 208 11.69 4.73 0.03
C ILE A 208 11.49 5.80 1.11
N GLU A 209 10.60 6.76 0.84
CA GLU A 209 10.25 7.85 1.74
C GLU A 209 8.75 7.86 2.08
N HIS A 210 8.42 8.22 3.34
CA HIS A 210 7.04 8.57 3.70
C HIS A 210 6.73 9.97 3.17
N LYS A 211 5.85 10.08 2.17
CA LYS A 211 5.58 11.33 1.48
C LYS A 211 4.18 11.36 0.89
N ASP A 212 3.48 12.47 1.13
CA ASP A 212 2.30 12.83 0.33
C ASP A 212 2.74 13.35 -1.05
N VAL A 213 2.59 12.51 -2.08
CA VAL A 213 2.99 12.80 -3.46
C VAL A 213 2.10 13.82 -4.17
N ARG A 214 0.98 14.24 -3.56
CA ARG A 214 0.20 15.40 -4.05
C ARG A 214 1.00 16.69 -3.86
N GLN A 215 1.88 16.72 -2.87
CA GLN A 215 2.84 17.80 -2.65
C GLN A 215 4.11 17.59 -3.49
N PRO A 216 4.82 18.67 -3.87
CA PRO A 216 6.09 18.54 -4.57
C PRO A 216 7.10 17.65 -3.83
N PHE A 217 7.78 16.81 -4.60
CA PHE A 217 8.89 15.97 -4.16
C PHE A 217 10.00 15.99 -5.21
N LYS A 218 11.21 15.56 -4.79
CA LYS A 218 12.39 15.51 -5.66
C LYS A 218 13.00 14.11 -5.58
N ALA A 219 13.25 13.53 -6.74
CA ALA A 219 14.06 12.34 -6.95
C ALA A 219 15.18 12.67 -7.94
N GLU A 220 16.09 11.71 -8.15
CA GLU A 220 16.90 11.72 -9.36
C GLU A 220 16.00 11.65 -10.59
N LYS A 221 16.47 12.15 -11.74
CA LYS A 221 15.68 12.08 -12.97
C LYS A 221 15.50 10.62 -13.38
N CYS A 222 14.26 10.14 -13.27
CA CYS A 222 13.89 8.76 -13.56
C CYS A 222 13.48 8.61 -15.02
N ASN A 223 13.74 7.44 -15.60
CA ASN A 223 13.42 7.15 -17.01
C ASN A 223 12.35 6.06 -17.16
N LEU A 224 11.99 5.39 -16.07
CA LEU A 224 10.95 4.38 -16.00
C LEU A 224 10.08 4.61 -14.77
N LEU A 225 8.77 4.48 -14.91
CA LEU A 225 7.83 4.40 -13.80
C LEU A 225 7.00 3.13 -13.96
N ILE A 226 6.91 2.33 -12.91
CA ILE A 226 6.09 1.12 -12.85
C ILE A 226 5.36 1.19 -11.52
N SER A 227 4.03 1.29 -11.54
CA SER A 227 3.26 1.50 -10.32
C SER A 227 1.81 1.01 -10.45
N SER A 228 1.08 1.06 -9.34
CA SER A 228 -0.36 0.85 -9.26
C SER A 228 -0.94 1.89 -8.29
N PRO A 229 -1.56 2.98 -8.76
CA PRO A 229 -2.20 3.93 -7.87
C PRO A 229 -3.34 3.25 -7.08
N PRO A 230 -3.78 3.83 -5.95
CA PRO A 230 -5.05 3.47 -5.33
C PRO A 230 -6.19 3.52 -6.35
N TYR A 231 -7.05 2.51 -6.43
CA TYR A 231 -8.14 2.54 -7.42
C TYR A 231 -9.31 3.35 -6.85
N PRO A 232 -10.12 4.03 -7.69
CA PRO A 232 -11.31 4.79 -7.24
C PRO A 232 -12.49 3.88 -6.87
N ASN A 233 -12.23 2.78 -6.15
CA ASN A 233 -13.15 1.69 -5.87
C ASN A 233 -13.64 1.65 -4.39
N ASN A 234 -13.33 2.69 -3.60
CA ASN A 234 -13.68 2.78 -2.19
C ASN A 234 -12.99 1.74 -1.28
N TYR A 235 -11.77 1.35 -1.61
CA TYR A 235 -10.89 0.63 -0.69
C TYR A 235 -10.29 1.59 0.34
N ASP A 236 -10.45 1.31 1.64
CA ASP A 236 -9.89 2.14 2.71
C ASP A 236 -8.48 1.68 3.06
N TYR A 237 -7.48 2.29 2.40
CA TYR A 237 -6.07 2.02 2.65
C TYR A 237 -5.64 2.37 4.09
N ALA A 238 -6.29 3.33 4.75
CA ALA A 238 -5.99 3.66 6.14
C ALA A 238 -6.44 2.55 7.10
N ASP A 239 -7.63 1.98 6.86
CA ASP A 239 -8.15 0.91 7.71
C ASP A 239 -7.45 -0.45 7.49
N ALA A 240 -6.78 -0.62 6.34
CA ALA A 240 -6.13 -1.87 5.96
C ALA A 240 -5.07 -2.33 6.97
N THR A 241 -4.42 -1.42 7.69
CA THR A 241 -3.37 -1.70 8.69
C THR A 241 -3.80 -1.39 10.13
N ARG A 242 -5.09 -1.13 10.37
CA ARG A 242 -5.60 -0.74 11.70
C ARG A 242 -5.25 -1.75 12.79
N LEU A 243 -5.28 -3.05 12.49
CA LEU A 243 -4.91 -4.09 13.46
C LEU A 243 -3.47 -3.91 13.93
N GLU A 244 -2.56 -3.76 12.99
CA GLU A 244 -1.13 -3.61 13.26
C GLU A 244 -0.83 -2.30 13.99
N MET A 245 -1.43 -1.19 13.57
CA MET A 245 -1.24 0.11 14.22
C MET A 245 -1.83 0.13 15.64
N MET A 246 -2.97 -0.53 15.88
CA MET A 246 -3.53 -0.69 17.23
C MET A 246 -2.59 -1.49 18.13
N PHE A 247 -2.04 -2.61 17.65
CA PHE A 247 -1.08 -3.41 18.41
C PHE A 247 0.16 -2.60 18.84
N TRP A 248 0.70 -1.78 17.93
CA TRP A 248 1.83 -0.91 18.24
C TRP A 248 1.46 0.31 19.10
N GLY A 249 0.17 0.55 19.35
CA GLY A 249 -0.29 1.72 20.10
C GLY A 249 -0.17 3.04 19.33
N GLU A 250 -0.04 2.97 18.00
CA GLU A 250 -0.01 4.16 17.13
C GLU A 250 -1.41 4.80 17.00
N ILE A 251 -2.45 3.99 17.19
CA ILE A 251 -3.87 4.40 17.25
C ILE A 251 -4.62 3.55 18.27
N ASN A 252 -5.70 4.09 18.81
CA ASN A 252 -6.62 3.38 19.70
C ASN A 252 -7.80 2.75 18.94
N GLY A 253 -8.09 3.23 17.73
CA GLY A 253 -9.21 2.72 16.96
C GLY A 253 -9.41 3.40 15.61
N TRP A 254 -10.58 3.15 15.01
CA TRP A 254 -10.92 3.65 13.67
C TRP A 254 -11.01 5.18 13.59
N GLY A 255 -11.39 5.85 14.68
CA GLY A 255 -11.51 7.31 14.73
C GLY A 255 -10.18 8.02 14.44
N ASP A 256 -9.09 7.51 15.02
CA ASP A 256 -7.75 8.11 14.94
C ASP A 256 -7.16 8.07 13.51
N LEU A 257 -7.66 7.18 12.65
CA LEU A 257 -7.21 7.09 11.25
C LEU A 257 -7.38 8.41 10.50
N LYS A 258 -8.39 9.22 10.88
CA LYS A 258 -8.64 10.54 10.29
C LYS A 258 -7.44 11.46 10.43
N ASP A 259 -6.76 11.44 11.57
CA ASP A 259 -5.72 12.40 11.90
C ASP A 259 -4.32 11.81 11.72
N VAL A 260 -4.17 10.49 11.90
CA VAL A 260 -2.87 9.80 11.84
C VAL A 260 -2.49 9.36 10.43
N VAL A 261 -3.47 8.98 9.58
CA VAL A 261 -3.19 8.34 8.28
C VAL A 261 -3.78 9.10 7.09
N ARG A 262 -5.09 9.41 7.14
CA ARG A 262 -5.80 10.03 6.01
C ARG A 262 -5.21 11.36 5.50
N PRO A 263 -4.56 12.22 6.31
CA PRO A 263 -4.07 13.50 5.81
C PRO A 263 -3.01 13.39 4.72
N SER A 264 -2.19 12.33 4.73
CA SER A 264 -1.13 12.08 3.75
C SER A 264 -1.55 11.13 2.63
N LEU A 265 -2.75 10.55 2.69
CA LEU A 265 -3.27 9.65 1.66
C LEU A 265 -3.95 10.40 0.53
N MET A 266 -3.75 9.88 -0.68
CA MET A 266 -4.59 10.19 -1.82
C MET A 266 -6.04 9.74 -1.58
N ARG A 267 -7.00 10.57 -2.01
CA ARG A 267 -8.42 10.34 -1.76
C ARG A 267 -9.00 9.32 -2.75
N SER A 268 -9.11 8.05 -2.33
CA SER A 268 -9.68 6.93 -3.12
C SER A 268 -10.87 6.24 -2.44
N CYS A 269 -11.27 6.73 -1.26
CA CYS A 269 -12.37 6.19 -0.46
C CYS A 269 -13.26 7.33 0.09
N SER A 270 -14.58 7.12 0.08
CA SER A 270 -15.62 8.07 0.51
C SER A 270 -15.50 8.50 1.98
N GLN A 271 -14.77 7.74 2.81
CA GLN A 271 -14.45 8.15 4.19
C GLN A 271 -13.51 9.36 4.22
N HIS A 272 -12.64 9.54 3.21
CA HIS A 272 -11.82 10.75 3.07
C HIS A 272 -12.68 11.95 2.65
N SER A 273 -13.56 11.79 1.66
CA SER A 273 -14.36 12.93 1.17
C SER A 273 -15.44 13.38 2.15
N SER A 274 -15.93 12.47 2.99
CA SER A 274 -16.94 12.80 4.01
C SER A 274 -16.35 13.60 5.18
N SER A 275 -15.09 13.37 5.55
CA SER A 275 -14.42 14.13 6.61
C SER A 275 -14.05 15.55 6.15
N ASP A 276 -13.74 15.71 4.87
CA ASP A 276 -13.15 16.93 4.33
C ASP A 276 -14.18 17.98 3.89
N LYS A 277 -15.49 17.65 3.95
CA LYS A 277 -16.60 18.53 3.50
C LYS A 277 -16.34 19.14 2.12
N ILE A 278 -15.91 18.31 1.18
CA ILE A 278 -15.48 18.74 -0.15
C ILE A 278 -16.62 19.45 -0.89
N ASP A 279 -16.34 20.66 -1.37
CA ASP A 279 -17.19 21.37 -2.32
C ASP A 279 -16.93 20.82 -3.73
N LEU A 280 -17.97 20.26 -4.34
CA LEU A 280 -17.87 19.63 -5.66
C LEU A 280 -17.60 20.67 -6.75
N ASP A 281 -18.26 21.83 -6.69
CA ASP A 281 -18.14 22.85 -7.72
C ASP A 281 -16.76 23.50 -7.67
N GLU A 282 -16.22 23.72 -6.46
CA GLU A 282 -14.85 24.18 -6.27
C GLU A 282 -13.85 23.21 -6.92
N VAL A 283 -13.98 21.90 -6.63
CA VAL A 283 -13.08 20.89 -7.20
C VAL A 283 -13.18 20.82 -8.72
N LEU A 284 -14.40 20.78 -9.28
CA LEU A 284 -14.63 20.71 -10.72
C LEU A 284 -14.24 21.99 -11.48
N SER A 285 -14.20 23.13 -10.79
CA SER A 285 -13.71 24.40 -11.34
C SER A 285 -12.18 24.47 -11.46
N ASN A 286 -11.45 23.54 -10.83
CA ASN A 286 -10.01 23.55 -10.83
C ASN A 286 -9.43 23.36 -12.25
N PRO A 287 -8.52 24.23 -12.72
CA PRO A 287 -7.93 24.12 -14.06
C PRO A 287 -7.26 22.78 -14.37
N LEU A 288 -6.77 22.08 -13.34
CA LEU A 288 -6.14 20.78 -13.51
C LEU A 288 -7.10 19.69 -14.01
N LEU A 289 -8.41 19.90 -13.90
CA LEU A 289 -9.43 18.96 -14.37
C LEU A 289 -10.01 19.33 -15.73
N TYR A 290 -9.61 20.45 -16.35
CA TYR A 290 -10.13 20.89 -17.65
C TYR A 290 -10.10 19.82 -18.76
N PRO A 291 -9.05 18.98 -18.88
CA PRO A 291 -9.00 17.92 -19.90
C PRO A 291 -10.15 16.92 -19.82
N ILE A 292 -10.72 16.71 -18.63
CA ILE A 292 -11.75 15.70 -18.36
C ILE A 292 -13.06 16.29 -17.84
N LYS A 293 -13.17 17.63 -17.79
CA LYS A 293 -14.16 18.37 -16.99
C LYS A 293 -15.60 17.99 -17.34
N ASP A 294 -15.91 17.89 -18.62
CA ASP A 294 -17.28 17.62 -19.06
C ASP A 294 -17.71 16.21 -18.64
N GLU A 295 -16.89 15.20 -18.93
CA GLU A 295 -17.17 13.80 -18.58
C GLU A 295 -17.23 13.56 -17.07
N ILE A 296 -16.28 14.11 -16.30
CA ILE A 296 -16.26 13.96 -14.84
C ILE A 296 -17.44 14.71 -14.19
N SER A 297 -17.85 15.87 -14.72
CA SER A 297 -19.02 16.59 -14.23
C SER A 297 -20.29 15.77 -14.42
N ASP A 298 -20.46 15.12 -15.57
CA ASP A 298 -21.63 14.28 -15.83
C ASP A 298 -21.67 13.03 -14.94
N VAL A 299 -20.54 12.37 -14.76
CA VAL A 299 -20.43 11.20 -13.88
C VAL A 299 -20.71 11.57 -12.43
N THR A 300 -20.13 12.67 -11.93
CA THR A 300 -20.33 13.12 -10.55
C THR A 300 -21.76 13.57 -10.27
N LYS A 301 -22.43 14.25 -11.21
CA LYS A 301 -23.87 14.56 -11.13
C LYS A 301 -24.73 13.29 -11.02
N LYS A 302 -24.47 12.29 -11.87
CA LYS A 302 -25.19 10.99 -11.82
C LYS A 302 -24.97 10.29 -10.48
N LEU A 303 -23.74 10.33 -9.96
CA LEU A 303 -23.38 9.76 -8.67
C LEU A 303 -24.06 10.47 -7.49
N ASP A 304 -24.22 11.80 -7.55
CA ASP A 304 -24.93 12.55 -6.53
C ASP A 304 -26.42 12.20 -6.52
N ILE A 305 -27.07 12.16 -7.68
CA ILE A 305 -28.48 11.78 -7.81
C ILE A 305 -28.73 10.37 -7.25
N ILE A 306 -27.96 9.37 -7.70
CA ILE A 306 -28.20 7.98 -7.32
C ILE A 306 -27.89 7.70 -5.85
N ARG A 307 -27.01 8.47 -5.18
CA ARG A 307 -26.66 8.20 -3.77
C ARG A 307 -27.87 8.26 -2.86
N HIS A 308 -28.84 9.12 -3.17
CA HIS A 308 -30.06 9.29 -2.38
C HIS A 308 -30.97 8.06 -2.42
N SER A 309 -30.81 7.20 -3.43
CA SER A 309 -31.54 5.94 -3.57
C SER A 309 -30.85 4.75 -2.89
N LYS A 310 -29.67 4.94 -2.27
CA LYS A 310 -28.83 3.86 -1.75
C LYS A 310 -28.66 3.96 -0.23
N GLY A 311 -28.65 2.81 0.44
CA GLY A 311 -28.29 2.72 1.86
C GLY A 311 -26.89 3.30 2.11
N GLY A 312 -26.74 4.05 3.19
CA GLY A 312 -25.48 4.70 3.59
C GLY A 312 -25.12 5.99 2.83
N LYS A 313 -25.76 6.30 1.69
CA LYS A 313 -25.61 7.58 0.95
C LYS A 313 -24.15 8.06 0.78
N LYS A 314 -23.23 7.13 0.50
CA LYS A 314 -21.79 7.39 0.34
C LYS A 314 -21.55 8.49 -0.70
N SER A 315 -20.64 9.38 -0.38
CA SER A 315 -20.27 10.57 -1.16
C SER A 315 -19.34 10.24 -2.33
N TYR A 316 -19.73 9.30 -3.20
CA TYR A 316 -18.89 8.90 -4.34
C TYR A 316 -18.69 10.02 -5.36
N HIS A 317 -19.65 10.94 -5.54
CA HIS A 317 -19.49 12.11 -6.42
C HIS A 317 -18.29 12.98 -5.99
N THR A 318 -18.19 13.35 -4.71
CA THR A 318 -17.03 14.13 -4.22
C THR A 318 -15.77 13.29 -4.12
N MET A 319 -15.86 11.98 -3.81
CA MET A 319 -14.71 11.08 -3.81
C MET A 319 -14.06 11.01 -5.20
N ILE A 320 -14.85 10.84 -6.27
CA ILE A 320 -14.36 10.77 -7.64
C ILE A 320 -13.72 12.09 -8.07
N ALA A 321 -14.40 13.23 -7.85
CA ALA A 321 -13.82 14.54 -8.17
C ALA A 321 -12.49 14.77 -7.46
N ALA A 322 -12.44 14.48 -6.15
CA ALA A 322 -11.24 14.62 -5.33
C ALA A 322 -10.09 13.69 -5.76
N TYR A 323 -10.42 12.44 -6.13
CA TYR A 323 -9.47 11.46 -6.62
C TYR A 323 -8.74 11.96 -7.87
N PHE A 324 -9.48 12.43 -8.88
CA PHE A 324 -8.87 12.90 -10.13
C PHE A 324 -8.12 14.21 -9.95
N LEU A 325 -8.55 15.08 -9.03
CA LEU A 325 -7.77 16.26 -8.67
C LEU A 325 -6.44 15.89 -8.01
N ASP A 326 -6.43 14.87 -7.15
CA ASP A 326 -5.19 14.35 -6.56
C ASP A 326 -4.27 13.75 -7.65
N ILE A 327 -4.81 12.93 -8.56
CA ILE A 327 -4.05 12.40 -9.71
C ILE A 327 -3.44 13.51 -10.54
N ALA A 328 -4.20 14.57 -10.87
CA ALA A 328 -3.69 15.64 -11.70
C ALA A 328 -2.48 16.34 -11.06
N LYS A 329 -2.54 16.59 -9.74
CA LYS A 329 -1.40 17.13 -8.96
C LYS A 329 -0.20 16.16 -8.96
N ILE A 330 -0.48 14.87 -8.76
CA ILE A 330 0.55 13.83 -8.73
C ILE A 330 1.23 13.71 -10.09
N TRP A 331 0.50 13.73 -11.21
CA TRP A 331 1.08 13.69 -12.55
C TRP A 331 2.03 14.87 -12.82
N ILE A 332 1.68 16.07 -12.35
CA ILE A 332 2.57 17.25 -12.44
C ILE A 332 3.87 17.00 -11.66
N ASN A 333 3.78 16.45 -10.45
CA ASN A 333 4.96 16.14 -9.64
C ASN A 333 5.79 15.00 -10.22
N ILE A 334 5.15 13.96 -10.79
CA ILE A 334 5.80 12.88 -11.52
C ILE A 334 6.55 13.46 -12.73
N ARG A 335 5.90 14.27 -13.59
CA ARG A 335 6.52 14.81 -14.80
C ARG A 335 7.80 15.58 -14.49
N LYS A 336 7.81 16.37 -13.40
CA LYS A 336 8.98 17.10 -12.93
C LYS A 336 10.16 16.20 -12.55
N ASN A 337 9.92 14.95 -12.16
CA ASN A 337 10.95 13.98 -11.76
C ASN A 337 11.30 12.96 -12.86
N MET A 338 10.60 12.98 -13.99
CA MET A 338 10.85 12.06 -15.11
C MET A 338 11.71 12.72 -16.21
N GLU A 339 12.51 11.95 -16.94
CA GLU A 339 13.24 12.35 -18.15
C GLU A 339 12.28 12.75 -19.29
N LYS A 340 12.81 13.30 -20.39
CA LYS A 340 12.00 13.68 -21.57
C LYS A 340 11.54 12.47 -22.37
N ASP A 341 12.36 11.44 -22.47
CA ASP A 341 12.13 10.19 -23.20
C ASP A 341 11.76 9.03 -22.26
N SER A 342 11.12 9.37 -21.13
CA SER A 342 10.77 8.40 -20.10
C SER A 342 9.51 7.60 -20.44
N LYS A 343 9.39 6.38 -19.90
CA LYS A 343 8.16 5.58 -19.96
C LYS A 343 7.52 5.46 -18.58
N ALA A 344 6.20 5.57 -18.50
CA ALA A 344 5.45 5.33 -17.28
C ALA A 344 4.34 4.29 -17.50
N CYS A 345 4.19 3.38 -16.55
CA CYS A 345 3.20 2.31 -16.56
C CYS A 345 2.43 2.28 -15.24
N PHE A 346 1.13 2.51 -15.32
CA PHE A 346 0.20 2.29 -14.22
C PHE A 346 -0.66 1.05 -14.48
N VAL A 347 -0.63 0.09 -13.57
CA VAL A 347 -1.65 -0.96 -13.54
C VAL A 347 -2.88 -0.39 -12.86
N ILE A 348 -3.94 -0.21 -13.64
CA ILE A 348 -5.18 0.43 -13.20
C ILE A 348 -6.38 -0.27 -13.82
N GLY A 349 -7.49 -0.24 -13.09
CA GLY A 349 -8.78 -0.65 -13.60
C GLY A 349 -9.82 0.43 -13.37
N ASP A 350 -10.83 0.42 -14.22
CA ASP A 350 -12.00 1.27 -14.07
C ASP A 350 -12.82 0.86 -12.84
N SER A 351 -13.82 1.68 -12.53
CA SER A 351 -14.71 1.48 -11.40
C SER A 351 -16.15 1.82 -11.78
N ALA A 352 -17.11 1.29 -11.03
CA ALA A 352 -18.50 1.71 -11.17
C ALA A 352 -19.19 1.90 -9.80
N PRO A 353 -18.78 2.91 -9.01
CA PRO A 353 -19.49 3.27 -7.79
C PRO A 353 -20.98 3.49 -8.08
N TYR A 354 -21.84 2.85 -7.29
CA TYR A 354 -23.30 2.82 -7.51
C TYR A 354 -23.77 2.36 -8.90
N GLY A 355 -22.91 1.68 -9.67
CA GLY A 355 -23.22 1.25 -11.03
C GLY A 355 -23.07 2.35 -12.08
N ILE A 356 -22.47 3.49 -11.74
CA ILE A 356 -22.10 4.54 -12.70
C ILE A 356 -20.64 4.34 -13.09
N HIS A 357 -20.38 4.05 -14.35
CA HIS A 357 -19.03 3.82 -14.88
C HIS A 357 -18.14 5.06 -14.75
N VAL A 358 -16.91 4.84 -14.30
CA VAL A 358 -15.83 5.83 -14.19
C VAL A 358 -14.66 5.30 -15.02
N PRO A 359 -14.37 5.89 -16.20
CA PRO A 359 -13.32 5.44 -17.11
C PRO A 359 -11.93 5.89 -16.62
N ALA A 360 -11.47 5.28 -15.53
CA ALA A 360 -10.32 5.77 -14.78
C ALA A 360 -9.04 5.82 -15.60
N GLU A 361 -8.74 4.78 -16.38
CA GLU A 361 -7.56 4.71 -17.24
C GLU A 361 -7.52 5.83 -18.28
N LYS A 362 -8.66 6.17 -18.89
CA LYS A 362 -8.76 7.22 -19.89
C LYS A 362 -8.46 8.58 -19.25
N TRP A 363 -9.16 8.90 -18.16
CA TRP A 363 -8.97 10.18 -17.48
C TRP A 363 -7.58 10.33 -16.86
N LEU A 364 -6.99 9.25 -16.31
CA LEU A 364 -5.59 9.28 -15.87
C LEU A 364 -4.63 9.61 -17.03
N GLY A 365 -4.86 9.04 -18.22
CA GLY A 365 -4.07 9.31 -19.42
C GLY A 365 -4.20 10.75 -19.93
N GLU A 366 -5.43 11.27 -20.00
CA GLU A 366 -5.69 12.66 -20.40
C GLU A 366 -5.06 13.67 -19.44
N LEU A 367 -5.13 13.39 -18.13
CA LEU A 367 -4.44 14.20 -17.11
C LEU A 367 -2.92 14.09 -17.20
N ALA A 368 -2.36 12.93 -17.55
CA ALA A 368 -0.92 12.78 -17.81
C ALA A 368 -0.46 13.67 -18.97
N VAL A 369 -1.15 13.62 -20.12
CA VAL A 369 -0.81 14.47 -21.27
C VAL A 369 -0.90 15.94 -20.89
N SER A 370 -1.96 16.34 -20.18
CA SER A 370 -2.09 17.71 -19.67
C SER A 370 -1.00 18.12 -18.68
N ALA A 371 -0.37 17.17 -17.98
CA ALA A 371 0.75 17.43 -17.07
C ALA A 371 2.11 17.57 -17.80
N GLY A 372 2.15 17.34 -19.11
CA GLY A 372 3.34 17.51 -19.96
C GLY A 372 3.98 16.22 -20.47
N PHE A 373 3.25 15.10 -20.43
CA PHE A 373 3.60 13.88 -21.18
C PHE A 373 3.11 13.98 -22.62
N SER A 374 3.70 13.21 -23.54
CA SER A 374 3.42 13.32 -24.99
C SER A 374 2.19 12.54 -25.44
N SER A 375 1.98 11.34 -24.90
CA SER A 375 0.84 10.49 -25.27
C SER A 375 0.56 9.40 -24.21
N PHE A 376 -0.57 8.71 -24.36
CA PHE A 376 -0.88 7.53 -23.56
C PHE A 376 -1.56 6.44 -24.39
N SER A 377 -1.45 5.20 -23.94
CA SER A 377 -2.17 4.04 -24.49
C SER A 377 -2.59 3.10 -23.36
N PHE A 378 -3.58 2.25 -23.61
CA PHE A 378 -4.08 1.30 -22.62
C PHE A 378 -4.07 -0.13 -23.17
N GLU A 379 -3.33 -1.01 -22.49
CA GLU A 379 -3.27 -2.44 -22.78
C GLU A 379 -4.19 -3.18 -21.79
N LYS A 380 -5.35 -3.67 -22.28
CA LYS A 380 -6.29 -4.42 -21.43
C LYS A 380 -5.71 -5.80 -21.09
N LEU A 381 -5.61 -6.11 -19.80
CA LEU A 381 -5.13 -7.42 -19.31
C LEU A 381 -6.27 -8.38 -18.99
N ARG A 382 -7.37 -7.89 -18.41
CA ARG A 382 -8.50 -8.73 -18.00
C ARG A 382 -9.81 -7.97 -17.91
N ASP A 383 -10.90 -8.69 -18.13
CA ASP A 383 -12.23 -8.21 -17.77
C ASP A 383 -12.49 -8.44 -16.26
N ARG A 384 -13.22 -7.50 -15.66
CA ARG A 384 -13.67 -7.50 -14.27
C ARG A 384 -15.20 -7.52 -14.23
N ASN A 385 -15.76 -8.04 -13.14
CA ASN A 385 -17.21 -8.27 -12.97
C ASN A 385 -17.89 -9.20 -13.99
N VAL A 386 -17.12 -10.03 -14.73
CA VAL A 386 -17.68 -10.99 -15.70
C VAL A 386 -18.01 -12.37 -15.12
N LYS A 387 -17.20 -12.89 -14.19
CA LYS A 387 -17.36 -14.25 -13.62
C LYS A 387 -18.18 -14.32 -12.33
N TRP A 388 -18.15 -13.25 -11.53
CA TRP A 388 -18.85 -13.18 -10.26
C TRP A 388 -19.76 -11.96 -10.31
N LYS A 389 -21.08 -12.14 -10.11
CA LYS A 389 -22.01 -11.01 -10.00
C LYS A 389 -21.53 -10.13 -8.84
N ASN A 390 -21.01 -8.96 -9.15
CA ASN A 390 -20.72 -7.97 -8.13
C ASN A 390 -22.04 -7.65 -7.43
N ARG A 391 -22.04 -7.71 -6.09
CA ARG A 391 -23.26 -7.53 -5.28
C ARG A 391 -23.87 -6.12 -5.45
N THR A 392 -23.13 -5.20 -6.07
CA THR A 392 -23.48 -3.77 -6.13
C THR A 392 -23.83 -3.25 -7.52
N HIS A 393 -23.35 -3.89 -8.61
CA HIS A 393 -23.67 -3.49 -9.99
C HIS A 393 -23.31 -4.59 -11.01
N THR A 394 -23.80 -4.45 -12.25
CA THR A 394 -23.51 -5.37 -13.38
C THR A 394 -22.64 -4.75 -14.47
N VAL A 395 -22.19 -3.51 -14.30
CA VAL A 395 -21.30 -2.82 -15.25
C VAL A 395 -20.04 -3.67 -15.52
N PRO A 396 -19.79 -4.08 -16.77
CA PRO A 396 -18.53 -4.68 -17.18
C PRO A 396 -17.39 -3.70 -16.94
N LEU A 397 -16.33 -4.18 -16.32
CA LEU A 397 -15.15 -3.40 -15.97
C LEU A 397 -13.92 -4.06 -16.60
N HIS A 398 -12.79 -3.38 -16.61
CA HIS A 398 -11.51 -3.93 -17.01
C HIS A 398 -10.37 -3.47 -16.11
N GLU A 399 -9.25 -4.16 -16.22
CA GLU A 399 -7.97 -3.76 -15.65
C GLU A 399 -6.88 -4.04 -16.67
N GLY A 400 -5.90 -3.15 -16.71
CA GLY A 400 -4.85 -3.18 -17.70
C GLY A 400 -3.69 -2.29 -17.31
N ARG A 401 -2.82 -2.04 -18.29
CA ARG A 401 -1.65 -1.18 -18.16
C ARG A 401 -1.91 0.10 -18.93
N LEU A 402 -1.95 1.21 -18.21
CA LEU A 402 -1.91 2.55 -18.78
C LEU A 402 -0.45 2.92 -18.99
N TRP A 403 -0.03 2.92 -20.25
CA TRP A 403 1.28 3.39 -20.68
C TRP A 403 1.22 4.88 -21.02
N VAL A 404 2.19 5.64 -20.54
CA VAL A 404 2.33 7.07 -20.76
C VAL A 404 3.76 7.36 -21.23
N GLU A 405 3.89 8.11 -22.31
CA GLU A 405 5.17 8.43 -22.95
C GLU A 405 5.61 9.86 -22.60
N GLY A 406 6.91 10.01 -22.33
CA GLY A 406 7.59 11.24 -21.89
C GLY A 406 7.48 12.43 -22.82
#